data_AF-A0A7X7F1Y4-F1
#
_entry.id   AF-A0A7X7F1Y4-F1
#
_cell.length_a   1.000
_cell.length_b   1.000
_cell.length_c   1.000
_cell.angle_alpha   90.00
_cell.angle_beta   90.00
_cell.angle_gamma   90.00
#
_symmetry.space_group_name_H-M   'P 1'
#
loop_
_entity.id
_entity.type
_entity.pdbx_description
1 polymer ?
#
loop_
_entity_poly.entity_id
_entity_poly.type
_entity_poly.pdbx_seq_one_letter_code
_entity_poly.pdbx_strand_id
1 'polypeptide(L)'
;MKYVDEYRNAEQVKQLAAMIRRQTTRPWNLMEVCGGQTNAIIRFGLDRLLPPEIRLIHGPGCPVCVTPIEMIDQAVAIASFPEVIFCSFGDMLRVPGS
;
A
#
# COMPACT_ATOMS: atom_id res chain seq x y z
N MET A 1 20.07 -1.33 9.85
CA MET A 1 19.38 -1.64 8.58
C MET A 1 19.91 -0.68 7.53
N LYS A 2 20.43 -1.18 6.41
CA LYS A 2 21.10 -0.36 5.39
C LYS A 2 20.14 0.76 4.91
N TYR A 3 20.64 1.99 4.77
CA TYR A 3 19.92 3.17 4.26
C TYR A 3 18.83 3.81 5.15
N VAL A 4 18.66 3.35 6.39
CA VAL A 4 17.65 3.97 7.28
C VAL A 4 18.01 5.41 7.63
N ASP A 5 19.25 5.66 8.04
CA ASP A 5 19.67 7.00 8.46
C ASP A 5 19.78 7.98 7.27
N GLU A 6 20.05 7.45 6.07
CA GLU A 6 20.14 8.23 4.84
C GLU A 6 18.77 8.75 4.40
N TYR A 7 17.75 7.88 4.35
CA TYR A 7 16.43 8.25 3.83
C TYR A 7 15.42 8.69 4.92
N ARG A 8 15.67 8.44 6.21
CA ARG A 8 14.82 8.91 7.31
C ARG A 8 15.35 10.19 7.93
N ASN A 9 15.52 11.22 7.10
CA ASN A 9 16.01 12.53 7.52
C ASN A 9 14.91 13.59 7.41
N ALA A 10 14.49 14.15 8.56
CA ALA A 10 13.41 15.13 8.60
C ALA A 10 13.73 16.45 7.87
N GLU A 11 15.00 16.86 7.85
CA GLU A 11 15.43 18.09 7.19
C GLU A 11 15.36 17.95 5.66
N GLN A 12 15.86 16.83 5.14
CA GLN A 12 15.75 16.52 3.71
C GLN A 12 14.28 16.43 3.26
N VAL A 13 13.41 15.82 4.08
CA VAL A 13 11.96 15.73 3.79
C VAL A 13 11.32 17.12 3.70
N LYS A 14 11.65 18.04 4.62
CA LYS A 14 11.15 19.42 4.57
C LYS A 14 11.62 20.17 3.32
N GLN A 15 12.89 20.01 2.95
CA GLN A 15 13.46 20.61 1.75
C GLN A 15 12.76 20.09 0.48
N LEU A 16 12.55 18.77 0.38
CA LEU A 16 11.81 18.17 -0.73
C LEU A 16 10.36 18.64 -0.79
N ALA A 17 9.66 18.72 0.35
CA ALA A 17 8.29 19.24 0.40
C ALA A 17 8.20 20.70 -0.08
N ALA A 18 9.19 21.54 0.28
CA ALA A 18 9.27 22.91 -0.20
C ALA A 18 9.53 22.98 -1.72
N MET A 19 10.39 22.11 -2.26
CA MET A 19 10.64 22.02 -3.70
C MET A 19 9.39 21.57 -4.46
N ILE A 20 8.69 20.54 -3.96
CA ILE A 20 7.43 20.07 -4.54
C ILE A 20 6.43 21.22 -4.57
N ARG A 21 6.26 21.96 -3.46
CA ARG A 21 5.37 23.13 -3.40
C ARG A 21 5.69 24.19 -4.44
N ARG A 22 6.98 24.48 -4.70
CA ARG A 22 7.38 25.45 -5.73
C ARG A 22 7.12 24.95 -7.16
N GLN A 23 7.18 23.64 -7.38
CA GLN A 23 7.02 23.03 -8.70
C GLN A 23 5.55 22.71 -9.05
N THR A 24 4.66 22.65 -8.05
CA THR A 24 3.24 22.40 -8.25
C THR A 24 2.55 23.62 -8.87
N THR A 25 2.36 23.58 -10.19
CA THR A 25 1.74 24.68 -10.96
C THR A 25 0.26 24.48 -11.26
N ARG A 26 -0.28 23.30 -10.97
CA ARG A 26 -1.68 22.92 -11.23
C ARG A 26 -2.10 21.76 -10.31
N PRO A 27 -3.40 21.45 -10.23
CA PRO A 27 -3.86 20.24 -9.57
C PRO A 27 -3.29 18.97 -10.20
N TRP A 28 -2.86 18.02 -9.36
CA TRP A 28 -2.36 16.71 -9.73
C TRP A 28 -3.09 15.61 -8.97
N ASN A 29 -3.45 14.55 -9.69
CA ASN A 29 -3.88 13.30 -9.09
C ASN A 29 -2.73 12.30 -9.21
N LEU A 30 -2.22 11.80 -8.08
CA LEU A 30 -1.15 10.83 -8.03
C LEU A 30 -1.68 9.55 -7.38
N MET A 31 -1.66 8.45 -8.12
CA MET A 31 -2.11 7.16 -7.61
C MET A 31 -0.91 6.27 -7.28
N GLU A 32 -0.91 5.72 -6.08
CA GLU A 32 -0.03 4.62 -5.70
C GLU A 32 -0.79 3.29 -5.74
N VAL A 33 -0.07 2.20 -5.95
CA VAL A 33 -0.65 0.84 -6.05
C VAL A 33 0.20 -0.12 -5.20
N CYS A 34 0.48 0.28 -3.96
CA CYS A 34 1.23 -0.52 -3.00
C CYS A 34 0.78 -0.22 -1.58
N GLY A 35 0.19 -1.22 -0.89
CA GLY A 35 -0.25 -1.05 0.50
C GLY A 35 0.86 -0.57 1.46
N GLY A 36 2.12 -0.90 1.17
CA GLY A 36 3.27 -0.37 1.91
C GLY A 36 3.46 1.15 1.75
N GLN A 37 3.23 1.67 0.55
CA GLN A 37 3.24 3.12 0.28
C GLN A 37 2.03 3.80 0.92
N THR A 38 0.83 3.22 0.82
CA THR A 38 -0.38 3.70 1.53
C THR A 38 -0.09 3.85 3.03
N ASN A 39 0.46 2.80 3.66
CA ASN A 39 0.80 2.80 5.07
C ASN A 39 1.85 3.86 5.41
N ALA A 40 2.89 4.02 4.57
CA ALA A 40 3.91 5.04 4.79
C ALA A 40 3.34 6.47 4.69
N ILE A 41 2.50 6.74 3.68
CA ILE A 41 1.85 8.05 3.47
C ILE A 41 1.03 8.42 4.72
N ILE A 42 0.17 7.52 5.19
CA ILE A 42 -0.70 7.77 6.35
C ILE A 42 0.12 7.87 7.62
N ARG A 43 1.03 6.92 7.87
CA ARG A 43 1.85 6.86 9.08
C ARG A 43 2.71 8.10 9.27
N PHE A 44 3.24 8.65 8.18
CA PHE A 44 4.09 9.84 8.22
C PHE A 44 3.35 11.14 7.88
N GLY A 45 2.03 11.08 7.64
CA GLY A 45 1.20 12.24 7.34
C GLY A 45 1.62 13.00 6.08
N LEU A 46 2.11 12.28 5.06
CA LEU A 46 2.61 12.92 3.82
C LEU A 46 1.49 13.62 3.04
N ASP A 47 0.26 13.12 3.15
CA ASP A 47 -0.96 13.75 2.63
C ASP A 47 -1.17 15.17 3.19
N ARG A 48 -0.73 15.43 4.42
CA ARG A 48 -0.79 16.76 5.06
C ARG A 48 0.44 17.62 4.78
N LEU A 49 1.55 17.00 4.43
CA LEU A 49 2.81 17.68 4.14
C LEU A 49 2.81 18.28 2.72
N LEU A 50 2.20 17.59 1.77
CA LEU A 50 2.13 18.00 0.38
C LEU A 50 1.19 19.21 0.17
N PRO A 51 1.38 19.96 -0.93
CA PRO A 51 0.45 21.03 -1.31
C PRO A 51 -0.97 20.51 -1.56
N PRO A 52 -2.03 21.28 -1.24
CA PRO A 52 -3.42 20.85 -1.41
C PRO A 52 -3.82 20.59 -2.87
N GLU A 53 -3.06 21.10 -3.84
CA GLU A 53 -3.24 20.83 -5.26
C GLU A 53 -2.84 19.39 -5.63
N ILE A 54 -2.06 18.70 -4.79
CA ILE A 54 -1.69 17.30 -4.99
C ILE A 54 -2.66 16.41 -4.21
N ARG A 55 -3.51 15.70 -4.95
CA ARG A 55 -4.39 14.67 -4.41
C ARG A 55 -3.74 13.30 -4.55
N LEU A 56 -3.50 12.65 -3.41
CA LEU A 56 -3.07 11.26 -3.37
C LEU A 56 -4.29 10.33 -3.50
N ILE A 57 -4.17 9.33 -4.36
CA ILE A 57 -5.18 8.29 -4.60
C ILE A 57 -4.57 6.95 -4.20
N HIS A 58 -5.27 6.22 -3.33
CA HIS A 58 -4.88 4.88 -2.91
C HIS A 58 -5.52 3.86 -3.85
N GLY A 59 -4.72 3.31 -4.76
CA GLY A 59 -5.15 2.31 -5.72
C GLY A 59 -5.23 0.91 -5.10
N PRO A 60 -5.59 -0.10 -5.91
CA PRO A 60 -5.74 -1.49 -5.48
C PRO A 60 -4.37 -2.18 -5.28
N GLY A 61 -3.58 -1.70 -4.32
CA GLY A 61 -2.21 -2.18 -4.05
C GLY A 61 -2.10 -3.38 -3.10
N CYS A 62 -3.21 -4.04 -2.78
CA CYS A 62 -3.29 -5.15 -1.83
C CYS A 62 -3.62 -6.44 -2.60
N PRO A 63 -2.66 -7.37 -2.79
CA PRO A 63 -2.88 -8.58 -3.58
C PRO A 63 -3.98 -9.48 -2.98
N VAL A 64 -4.05 -9.55 -1.65
CA VAL A 64 -5.10 -10.29 -0.93
C VAL A 64 -6.49 -9.72 -1.23
N CYS A 65 -6.62 -8.39 -1.16
CA CYS A 65 -7.89 -7.70 -1.32
C CYS A 65 -8.47 -7.77 -2.74
N VAL A 66 -7.63 -8.03 -3.74
CA VAL A 66 -8.03 -8.18 -5.15
C VAL A 66 -8.02 -9.63 -5.62
N THR A 67 -7.81 -10.59 -4.71
CA THR A 67 -7.88 -12.01 -5.06
C THR A 67 -9.32 -12.36 -5.43
N PRO A 68 -9.57 -12.94 -6.62
CA PRO A 68 -10.93 -13.32 -7.02
C PRO A 68 -11.55 -14.34 -6.08
N ILE A 69 -12.86 -14.24 -5.83
CA ILE A 69 -13.57 -15.13 -4.89
C ILE A 69 -13.52 -16.60 -5.35
N GLU A 70 -13.55 -16.83 -6.66
CA GLU A 70 -13.47 -18.17 -7.26
C GLU A 70 -12.13 -18.85 -6.94
N MET A 71 -11.05 -18.07 -6.82
CA MET A 71 -9.74 -18.59 -6.42
C MET A 71 -9.72 -18.98 -4.94
N ILE A 72 -10.45 -18.24 -4.10
CA ILE A 72 -10.59 -18.55 -2.67
C ILE A 72 -11.38 -19.84 -2.50
N ASP A 73 -12.50 -20.00 -3.21
CA ASP A 73 -13.32 -21.21 -3.16
C ASP A 73 -12.53 -22.45 -3.60
N GLN A 74 -11.72 -22.33 -4.66
CA GLN A 74 -10.80 -23.39 -5.10
C GLN A 74 -9.76 -23.73 -4.02
N ALA A 75 -9.18 -22.73 -3.37
CA ALA A 75 -8.23 -22.93 -2.29
C ALA A 75 -8.86 -23.66 -1.09
N VAL A 76 -10.10 -23.29 -0.72
CA VAL A 76 -10.87 -23.95 0.35
C VAL A 76 -11.16 -25.41 -0.02
N ALA A 77 -11.59 -25.68 -1.25
CA ALA A 77 -11.82 -27.03 -1.74
C ALA A 77 -10.55 -27.89 -1.65
N ILE A 78 -9.41 -27.39 -2.12
CA ILE A 78 -8.12 -28.08 -2.03
C ILE A 78 -7.74 -28.35 -0.57
N ALA A 79 -7.89 -27.36 0.31
CA ALA A 79 -7.55 -27.47 1.72
C ALA A 79 -8.45 -28.46 2.50
N SER A 80 -9.63 -28.79 1.97
CA SER A 80 -10.56 -29.75 2.59
C SER A 80 -10.24 -31.22 2.34
N PHE A 81 -9.34 -31.53 1.40
CA PHE A 81 -9.01 -32.92 1.10
C PHE A 81 -8.16 -33.56 2.22
N PRO A 82 -8.38 -34.86 2.52
CA PRO A 82 -7.50 -35.60 3.40
C PRO A 82 -6.03 -35.55 2.94
N GLU A 83 -5.11 -35.57 3.90
CA GLU A 83 -3.65 -35.60 3.66
C GLU A 83 -3.05 -34.37 2.95
N VAL A 84 -3.84 -33.31 2.72
CA VAL A 84 -3.34 -32.04 2.18
C VAL A 84 -2.82 -31.14 3.31
N ILE A 85 -1.59 -30.65 3.16
CA ILE A 85 -1.05 -29.54 3.95
C ILE A 85 -1.12 -28.27 3.10
N PHE A 86 -2.16 -27.46 3.32
CA PHE A 86 -2.35 -26.20 2.61
C PHE A 86 -1.63 -25.06 3.33
N CYS A 87 -0.81 -24.29 2.60
CA CYS A 87 -0.05 -23.18 3.14
C CYS A 87 -0.58 -21.86 2.57
N SER A 88 -0.71 -20.84 3.43
CA SER A 88 -1.18 -19.51 3.04
C SER A 88 -0.56 -18.42 3.91
N PHE A 89 -0.63 -17.18 3.45
CA PHE A 89 -0.32 -16.03 4.31
C PHE A 89 -1.43 -15.81 5.34
N GLY A 90 -1.09 -15.30 6.52
CA GLY A 90 -2.03 -15.22 7.64
C GLY A 90 -3.19 -14.25 7.43
N ASP A 91 -3.00 -13.23 6.59
CA ASP A 91 -4.04 -12.29 6.16
C ASP A 91 -5.07 -12.96 5.25
N MET A 92 -4.62 -13.82 4.34
CA MET A 92 -5.49 -14.58 3.43
C MET A 92 -6.44 -15.53 4.17
N LEU A 93 -6.06 -16.06 5.34
CA LEU A 93 -6.92 -16.95 6.15
C LEU A 93 -8.20 -16.30 6.68
N ARG A 94 -8.31 -14.97 6.60
CA ARG A 94 -9.47 -14.19 7.07
C ARG A 94 -10.39 -13.75 5.94
N VAL A 95 -10.04 -14.04 4.69
CA VAL A 95 -10.84 -13.64 3.54
C VAL A 95 -11.96 -14.68 3.33
N PRO A 96 -13.23 -14.27 3.29
CA PRO A 96 -14.34 -15.19 3.07
C PRO A 96 -14.35 -15.70 1.62
N GLY A 97 -14.68 -16.98 1.45
CA GLY A 97 -15.19 -17.52 0.18
C GLY A 97 -16.69 -17.26 0.03
N SER A 98 -17.32 -17.95 -0.92
CA SER A 98 -18.77 -17.89 -1.17
C SER A 98 -19.62 -18.52 -0.06
#